data_AF-A0A840ZNW6-F1
#
_entry.id   AF-A0A840ZNW6-F1
#
_cell.length_a   1.000
_cell.length_b   1.000
_cell.length_c   1.000
_cell.angle_alpha   90.00
_cell.angle_beta   90.00
_cell.angle_gamma   90.00
#
_symmetry.space_group_name_H-M   'P 1'
#
loop_
_entity.id
_entity.type
_entity.pdbx_description
1 polymer ?
#
loop_
_entity_poly.entity_id
_entity_poly.type
_entity_poly.pdbx_seq_one_letter_code
_entity_poly.pdbx_strand_id
1 'polypeptide(L)'
;MLARFLLAAVLAFAPGAAWAQPSSLYAPLTAADAVTVMPAPATSAPPATGTDSVEGSSVRYARADHTHATSVQRARMTVAPAGQPVRWTFAKPYEAGITPVVTCTAQNVASATRPYVVNTVGDPTATYADLVVYQATAPNLSIGNLSLTLFGPAPSGTTVNCQAAKPTQ
;
A
#
# COMPACT_ATOMS: atom_id res chain seq x y z
N MET A 1 45.33 37.78 52.73
CA MET A 1 44.73 37.01 53.84
C MET A 1 43.32 37.53 54.09
N LEU A 2 42.28 36.81 53.65
CA LEU A 2 41.13 36.40 54.47
C LEU A 2 40.13 35.64 53.57
N ALA A 3 39.40 34.73 54.18
CA ALA A 3 38.91 33.50 53.59
C ALA A 3 37.53 33.58 52.91
N ARG A 4 37.33 32.63 52.00
CA ARG A 4 36.07 32.22 51.37
C ARG A 4 34.99 31.92 52.42
N PHE A 5 33.76 32.37 52.18
CA PHE A 5 32.55 31.73 52.72
C PHE A 5 31.64 31.32 51.55
N LEU A 6 31.63 30.03 51.26
CA LEU A 6 30.58 29.37 50.48
C LEU A 6 29.31 29.38 51.33
N LEU A 7 28.25 30.03 50.87
CA LEU A 7 26.93 29.89 51.47
C LEU A 7 26.28 28.62 50.90
N ALA A 8 26.46 27.49 51.58
CA ALA A 8 25.69 26.28 51.32
C ALA A 8 24.28 26.49 51.89
N ALA A 9 23.30 26.75 51.02
CA ALA A 9 21.89 26.68 51.39
C ALA A 9 21.51 25.21 51.59
N VAL A 10 21.64 24.74 52.84
CA VAL A 10 21.04 23.48 53.26
C VAL A 10 19.53 23.71 53.30
N LEU A 11 18.81 23.21 52.29
CA LEU A 11 17.36 23.03 52.40
C LEU A 11 17.10 21.99 53.49
N ALA A 12 16.78 22.47 54.69
CA ALA A 12 16.25 21.62 55.74
C ALA A 12 14.87 21.13 55.31
N PHE A 13 14.78 19.85 54.91
CA PHE A 13 13.51 19.17 54.73
C PHE A 13 12.89 18.99 56.13
N ALA A 14 11.89 19.79 56.47
CA ALA A 14 11.12 19.58 57.68
C ALA A 14 10.35 18.25 57.54
N PRO A 15 10.60 17.24 58.38
CA PRO A 15 9.76 16.04 58.40
C PRO A 15 8.38 16.43 58.89
N GLY A 16 7.39 16.37 57.99
CA GLY A 16 6.01 16.78 58.27
C GLY A 16 5.39 17.71 57.25
N ALA A 17 6.13 18.16 56.23
CA ALA A 17 5.54 18.80 55.05
C ALA A 17 4.75 17.75 54.25
N ALA A 18 3.52 17.51 54.66
CA ALA A 18 2.54 16.82 53.84
C ALA A 18 2.43 17.62 52.53
N TRP A 19 2.75 16.97 51.41
CA TRP A 19 2.45 17.50 50.09
C TRP A 19 0.93 17.69 50.07
N ALA A 20 0.48 18.91 50.26
CA ALA A 20 -0.91 19.27 50.02
C ALA A 20 -1.13 19.07 48.53
N GLN A 21 -1.54 17.87 48.14
CA GLN A 21 -2.12 17.63 46.83
C GLN A 21 -3.30 18.59 46.76
N PRO A 22 -3.35 19.54 45.81
CA PRO A 22 -4.53 20.37 45.64
C PRO A 22 -5.70 19.45 45.27
N SER A 23 -6.47 19.07 46.29
CA SER A 23 -7.61 18.16 46.18
C SER A 23 -8.77 18.77 45.37
N SER A 24 -8.63 20.02 44.93
CA SER A 24 -9.59 20.72 44.07
C SER A 24 -9.31 20.60 42.57
N LEU A 25 -8.20 19.97 42.14
CA LEU A 25 -7.88 19.82 40.70
C LEU A 25 -8.21 18.43 40.13
N TYR A 26 -8.57 17.47 40.98
CA TYR A 26 -9.05 16.15 40.56
C TYR A 26 -10.45 15.93 41.14
N ALA A 27 -11.45 16.56 40.54
CA ALA A 27 -12.80 16.00 40.63
C ALA A 27 -12.72 14.57 40.04
N PRO A 28 -13.12 13.52 40.77
CA PRO A 28 -13.15 12.19 40.19
C PRO A 28 -14.11 12.25 39.00
N LEU A 29 -13.58 12.01 37.79
CA LEU A 29 -14.41 11.80 36.61
C LEU A 29 -15.45 10.75 37.01
N THR A 30 -16.73 11.13 36.97
CA THR A 30 -17.77 10.15 37.25
C THR A 30 -17.71 9.08 36.17
N ALA A 31 -18.20 7.87 36.44
CA ALA A 31 -18.30 6.84 35.40
C ALA A 31 -19.15 7.33 34.20
N ALA A 32 -20.05 8.29 34.41
CA ALA A 32 -20.82 8.95 33.35
C ALA A 32 -19.97 9.91 32.51
N ASP A 33 -19.04 10.66 33.13
CA ASP A 33 -18.08 11.52 32.41
C ASP A 33 -17.04 10.70 31.63
N ALA A 34 -16.65 9.53 32.16
CA ALA A 34 -15.76 8.62 31.45
C ALA A 34 -16.38 8.02 30.18
N VAL A 35 -17.72 7.85 30.15
CA VAL A 35 -18.44 7.27 29.00
C VAL A 35 -18.74 8.32 27.91
N THR A 36 -18.92 9.59 28.26
CA THR A 36 -19.17 10.67 27.29
C THR A 36 -17.88 11.24 26.67
N VAL A 37 -16.74 11.09 27.34
CA VAL A 37 -15.45 11.60 26.85
C VAL A 37 -14.64 10.54 26.10
N MET A 38 -14.91 9.25 26.31
CA MET A 38 -14.12 8.21 25.65
C MET A 38 -14.58 8.02 24.19
N PRO A 39 -13.67 8.18 23.20
CA PRO A 39 -13.92 7.83 21.81
C PRO A 39 -14.54 6.43 21.69
N ALA A 40 -15.70 6.34 21.03
CA ALA A 40 -16.28 5.04 20.73
C ALA A 40 -15.31 4.19 19.88
N PRO A 41 -15.30 2.86 20.03
CA PRO A 41 -14.53 2.00 19.14
C PRO A 41 -15.04 2.09 17.69
N ALA A 42 -14.17 1.84 16.72
CA ALA A 42 -14.58 1.69 15.33
C ALA A 42 -15.56 0.51 15.19
N THR A 43 -16.63 0.70 14.42
CA THR A 43 -17.62 -0.34 14.13
C THR A 43 -17.29 -1.13 12.86
N SER A 44 -16.19 -0.79 12.18
CA SER A 44 -15.72 -1.41 10.96
C SER A 44 -14.21 -1.34 10.89
N ALA A 45 -13.60 -2.30 10.19
CA ALA A 45 -12.21 -2.17 9.79
C ALA A 45 -12.05 -0.95 8.86
N PRO A 46 -10.97 -0.17 8.99
CA PRO A 46 -10.62 0.83 8.01
C PRO A 46 -10.41 0.20 6.62
N PRO A 47 -10.63 0.92 5.52
CA PRO A 47 -10.34 0.41 4.18
C PRO A 47 -8.89 -0.09 4.10
N ALA A 48 -8.72 -1.34 3.68
CA ALA A 48 -7.45 -2.06 3.80
C ALA A 48 -6.30 -1.40 3.02
N THR A 49 -6.60 -0.69 1.93
CA THR A 49 -5.58 -0.08 1.06
C THR A 49 -6.18 1.06 0.24
N GLY A 50 -5.55 2.23 0.26
CA GLY A 50 -5.75 3.30 -0.72
C GLY A 50 -4.45 3.54 -1.50
N THR A 51 -4.50 4.22 -2.65
CA THR A 51 -3.28 4.71 -3.33
C THR A 51 -2.55 5.76 -2.48
N ASP A 52 -3.26 6.36 -1.53
CA ASP A 52 -2.76 7.36 -0.59
C ASP A 52 -3.08 6.99 0.85
N SER A 53 -2.19 7.41 1.75
CA SER A 53 -2.44 7.42 3.20
C SER A 53 -3.25 8.67 3.52
N VAL A 54 -4.47 8.47 4.00
CA VAL A 54 -5.34 9.55 4.44
C VAL A 54 -5.53 9.41 5.95
N GLU A 55 -5.20 10.49 6.66
CA GLU A 55 -5.59 10.61 8.06
C GLU A 55 -7.12 10.73 8.11
N GLY A 56 -7.80 9.69 8.59
CA GLY A 56 -9.26 9.70 8.73
C GLY A 56 -9.72 10.87 9.61
N SER A 57 -10.97 11.29 9.51
CA SER A 57 -11.58 12.36 10.31
C SER A 57 -12.37 11.84 11.53
N SER A 58 -12.51 10.52 11.67
CA SER A 58 -13.34 9.91 12.70
C SER A 58 -12.79 10.17 14.12
N VAL A 59 -13.68 10.57 15.03
CA VAL A 59 -13.39 10.77 16.47
C VAL A 59 -13.35 9.46 17.27
N ARG A 60 -13.26 8.30 16.61
CA ARG A 60 -13.23 6.97 17.23
C ARG A 60 -11.79 6.50 17.49
N TYR A 61 -11.60 5.60 18.47
CA TYR A 61 -10.26 5.16 18.92
C TYR A 61 -9.39 4.56 17.79
N ALA A 62 -10.03 3.91 16.81
CA ALA A 62 -9.44 3.69 15.49
C ALA A 62 -10.22 4.55 14.52
N ARG A 63 -9.56 5.50 13.83
CA ARG A 63 -10.26 6.34 12.86
C ARG A 63 -10.84 5.43 11.78
N ALA A 64 -12.15 5.23 11.78
CA ALA A 64 -12.77 4.22 10.91
C ALA A 64 -12.55 4.51 9.41
N ASP A 65 -12.15 5.74 9.09
CA ASP A 65 -11.94 6.28 7.76
C ASP A 65 -10.47 6.57 7.42
N HIS A 66 -9.50 6.11 8.23
CA HIS A 66 -8.09 6.18 7.81
C HIS A 66 -7.76 5.11 6.77
N THR A 67 -6.80 5.40 5.90
CA THR A 67 -6.30 4.45 4.90
C THR A 67 -4.82 4.20 5.06
N HIS A 68 -4.40 2.98 4.72
CA HIS A 68 -2.99 2.63 4.57
C HIS A 68 -2.64 2.74 3.09
N ALA A 69 -1.58 3.49 2.75
CA ALA A 69 -1.08 3.51 1.40
C ALA A 69 -0.58 2.11 1.02
N THR A 70 -1.13 1.55 -0.06
CA THR A 70 -0.52 0.39 -0.72
C THR A 70 0.54 0.87 -1.69
N SER A 71 1.73 0.27 -1.67
CA SER A 71 2.70 0.46 -2.75
C SER A 71 2.36 -0.39 -3.99
N VAL A 72 1.39 -1.30 -3.85
CA VAL A 72 0.90 -2.15 -4.92
C VAL A 72 -0.28 -1.49 -5.61
N GLN A 73 -0.13 -1.25 -6.90
CA GLN A 73 -1.22 -0.80 -7.78
C GLN A 73 -1.72 -1.99 -8.59
N ARG A 74 -3.02 -2.02 -8.89
CA ARG A 74 -3.65 -3.08 -9.66
C ARG A 74 -4.49 -2.47 -10.76
N ALA A 75 -4.46 -3.08 -11.94
CA ALA A 75 -5.29 -2.67 -13.06
C ALA A 75 -5.78 -3.87 -13.86
N ARG A 76 -6.96 -3.72 -14.43
CA ARG A 76 -7.50 -4.62 -15.44
C ARG A 76 -7.49 -3.86 -16.76
N MET A 77 -6.78 -4.39 -17.74
CA MET A 77 -6.58 -3.76 -19.04
C MET A 77 -7.08 -4.66 -20.16
N THR A 78 -7.31 -4.05 -21.32
CA THR A 78 -7.76 -4.75 -22.53
C THR A 78 -6.76 -4.51 -23.65
N VAL A 79 -6.38 -5.57 -24.36
CA VAL A 79 -5.48 -5.49 -25.53
C VAL A 79 -6.17 -4.78 -26.68
N ALA A 80 -5.53 -3.73 -27.20
CA ALA A 80 -5.93 -3.04 -28.42
C ALA A 80 -4.74 -2.30 -29.06
N PRO A 81 -4.53 -2.39 -30.39
CA PRO A 81 -4.84 -3.50 -31.31
C PRO A 81 -4.07 -4.80 -30.98
N ALA A 82 -4.43 -5.92 -31.64
CA ALA A 82 -3.70 -7.19 -31.49
C ALA A 82 -2.20 -7.00 -31.78
N GLY A 83 -1.34 -7.51 -30.89
CA GLY A 83 0.12 -7.50 -31.04
C GLY A 83 0.78 -6.14 -30.80
N GLN A 84 0.02 -5.12 -30.44
CA GLN A 84 0.56 -3.82 -30.06
C GLN A 84 0.79 -3.73 -28.55
N PRO A 85 1.80 -2.98 -28.10
CA PRO A 85 1.96 -2.66 -26.69
C PRO A 85 0.75 -1.90 -26.16
N VAL A 86 0.24 -2.35 -25.02
CA VAL A 86 -0.76 -1.66 -24.23
C VAL A 86 -0.04 -0.92 -23.11
N ARG A 87 -0.25 0.39 -23.02
CA ARG A 87 0.30 1.19 -21.93
C ARG A 87 -0.60 1.14 -20.71
N TRP A 88 -0.04 0.70 -19.59
CA TRP A 88 -0.58 0.91 -18.27
C TRP A 88 0.03 2.16 -17.64
N THR A 89 -0.73 3.25 -17.55
CA THR A 89 -0.36 4.40 -16.73
C THR A 89 -0.76 4.13 -15.28
N PHE A 90 0.20 4.24 -14.36
CA PHE A 90 -0.07 4.07 -12.93
C PHE A 90 -0.92 5.22 -12.42
N ALA A 91 -1.93 4.91 -11.60
CA ALA A 91 -2.81 5.91 -11.02
C ALA A 91 -2.02 6.89 -10.13
N LYS A 92 -0.96 6.38 -9.49
CA LYS A 92 0.01 7.18 -8.74
C LYS A 92 1.42 6.85 -9.23
N PRO A 93 2.20 7.83 -9.70
CA PRO A 93 3.61 7.60 -10.01
C PRO A 93 4.37 7.10 -8.79
N TYR A 94 5.30 6.17 -9.01
CA TYR A 94 6.32 5.82 -8.03
C TYR A 94 7.32 6.99 -7.87
N GLU A 95 8.06 6.97 -6.77
CA GLU A 95 9.16 7.93 -6.53
C GLU A 95 10.17 7.89 -7.68
N ALA A 96 10.77 9.04 -7.98
CA ALA A 96 11.80 9.12 -9.01
C ALA A 96 12.96 8.14 -8.70
N GLY A 97 13.39 7.38 -9.71
CA GLY A 97 14.42 6.35 -9.56
C GLY A 97 13.90 4.98 -9.12
N ILE A 98 12.61 4.83 -8.81
CA ILE A 98 12.00 3.52 -8.54
C ILE A 98 11.47 2.91 -9.83
N THR A 99 11.98 1.73 -10.16
CA THR A 99 11.44 0.85 -11.20
C THR A 99 10.53 -0.19 -10.53
N PRO A 100 9.20 -0.17 -10.76
CA PRO A 100 8.31 -1.13 -10.14
C PRO A 100 8.45 -2.52 -10.74
N VAL A 101 8.21 -3.55 -9.93
CA VAL A 101 8.04 -4.92 -10.40
C VAL A 101 6.62 -5.06 -10.92
N VAL A 102 6.48 -5.28 -12.22
CA VAL A 102 5.20 -5.48 -12.89
C VAL A 102 4.96 -6.96 -13.12
N THR A 103 3.80 -7.45 -12.68
CA THR A 103 3.36 -8.82 -12.92
C THR A 103 1.96 -8.79 -13.53
N CYS A 104 1.79 -9.47 -14.65
CA CYS A 104 0.53 -9.47 -15.38
C CYS A 104 0.14 -10.89 -15.78
N THR A 105 -1.17 -11.14 -15.83
CA THR A 105 -1.73 -12.41 -16.29
C THR A 105 -2.93 -12.13 -17.17
N ALA A 106 -2.89 -12.67 -18.39
CA ALA A 106 -4.04 -12.64 -19.28
C ALA A 106 -5.16 -13.50 -18.70
N GLN A 107 -6.38 -12.96 -18.69
CA GLN A 107 -7.56 -13.68 -18.28
C GLN A 107 -7.91 -14.72 -19.34
N ASN A 108 -7.79 -15.99 -18.96
CA ASN A 108 -8.34 -17.07 -19.76
C ASN A 108 -9.87 -17.08 -19.54
N VAL A 109 -10.63 -16.78 -20.58
CA VAL A 109 -12.06 -17.11 -20.57
C VAL A 109 -12.20 -18.62 -20.62
N ALA A 110 -13.23 -19.20 -20.00
CA ALA A 110 -13.40 -20.66 -19.89
C ALA A 110 -13.42 -21.41 -21.25
N SER A 111 -13.57 -20.68 -22.37
CA SER A 111 -13.54 -21.18 -23.75
C SER A 111 -12.20 -21.00 -24.48
N ALA A 112 -11.18 -20.43 -23.83
CA ALA A 112 -9.90 -20.19 -24.46
C ALA A 112 -9.14 -21.51 -24.66
N THR A 113 -8.94 -21.87 -25.92
CA THR A 113 -8.31 -23.12 -26.35
C THR A 113 -6.78 -23.09 -26.29
N ARG A 114 -6.18 -21.95 -25.93
CA ARG A 114 -4.75 -21.68 -26.07
C ARG A 114 -4.22 -20.84 -24.91
N PRO A 115 -3.01 -21.13 -24.40
CA PRO A 115 -2.37 -20.30 -23.39
C PRO A 115 -1.98 -18.93 -23.94
N TYR A 116 -1.93 -17.97 -23.03
CA TYR A 116 -1.45 -16.62 -23.27
C TYR A 116 -0.16 -16.37 -22.49
N VAL A 117 0.70 -15.51 -23.02
CA VAL A 117 1.89 -14.99 -22.35
C VAL A 117 1.82 -13.47 -22.38
N VAL A 118 2.12 -12.83 -21.26
CA VAL A 118 2.18 -11.38 -21.14
C VAL A 118 3.62 -10.99 -20.84
N ASN A 119 4.18 -10.10 -21.64
CA ASN A 119 5.53 -9.59 -21.46
C ASN A 119 5.51 -8.08 -21.28
N THR A 120 6.38 -7.56 -20.43
CA THR A 120 6.69 -6.12 -20.40
C THR A 120 7.52 -5.76 -21.62
N VAL A 121 7.24 -4.60 -22.21
CA VAL A 121 7.99 -4.04 -23.34
C VAL A 121 8.97 -3.03 -22.79
N GLY A 122 10.25 -3.41 -22.78
CA GLY A 122 11.28 -2.63 -22.10
C GLY A 122 11.08 -2.60 -20.58
N ASP A 123 11.81 -1.69 -19.94
CA ASP A 123 11.74 -1.51 -18.49
C ASP A 123 10.54 -0.63 -18.12
N PRO A 124 9.73 -1.03 -17.11
CA PRO A 124 8.74 -0.15 -16.52
C PRO A 124 9.37 1.17 -16.03
N THR A 125 8.65 2.26 -16.17
CA THR A 125 9.06 3.56 -15.61
C THR A 125 8.40 3.78 -14.25
N ALA A 126 8.73 4.89 -13.58
CA ALA A 126 8.00 5.29 -12.37
C ALA A 126 6.51 5.64 -12.65
N THR A 127 6.13 5.88 -13.91
CA THR A 127 4.80 6.39 -14.29
C THR A 127 3.94 5.41 -15.08
N TYR A 128 4.57 4.48 -15.80
CA TYR A 128 3.85 3.55 -16.66
C TYR A 128 4.65 2.28 -16.92
N ALA A 129 3.95 1.24 -17.38
CA ALA A 129 4.53 0.05 -17.98
C ALA A 129 3.84 -0.24 -19.32
N ASP A 130 4.62 -0.65 -20.32
CA ASP A 130 4.08 -1.12 -21.60
C ASP A 130 4.08 -2.65 -21.60
N LEU A 131 3.00 -3.24 -22.13
CA LEU A 131 2.77 -4.68 -22.09
C LEU A 131 2.37 -5.20 -23.45
N VAL A 132 2.90 -6.34 -23.85
CA VAL A 132 2.45 -7.06 -25.04
C VAL A 132 1.93 -8.43 -24.64
N VAL A 133 0.82 -8.84 -25.26
CA VAL A 133 0.18 -10.12 -25.00
C VAL A 133 0.26 -10.98 -26.24
N TYR A 134 0.75 -12.20 -26.04
CA TYR A 134 0.83 -13.22 -27.07
C TYR A 134 -0.07 -14.40 -26.73
N GLN A 135 -0.54 -15.09 -27.76
CA GLN A 135 -1.28 -16.34 -27.66
C GLN A 135 -0.54 -17.43 -28.42
N ALA A 136 -0.50 -18.65 -27.87
CA ALA A 136 0.09 -19.78 -28.58
C ALA A 136 -0.68 -20.09 -29.89
N THR A 137 0.00 -20.06 -31.02
CA THR A 137 -0.56 -20.38 -32.34
C THR A 137 -0.48 -21.88 -32.63
N ALA A 138 -1.34 -22.39 -33.53
CA ALA A 138 -1.19 -23.73 -34.08
C ALA A 138 -0.97 -23.66 -35.59
N PRO A 139 -0.32 -24.68 -36.18
CA PRO A 139 0.28 -25.83 -35.49
C PRO A 139 1.59 -25.50 -34.74
N ASN A 140 1.95 -26.33 -33.76
CA ASN A 140 3.30 -26.33 -33.21
C ASN A 140 4.26 -26.79 -34.31
N LEU A 141 5.46 -26.22 -34.34
CA LEU A 141 6.50 -26.69 -35.25
C LEU A 141 7.16 -27.92 -34.61
N SER A 142 7.09 -29.07 -35.28
CA SER A 142 7.79 -30.29 -34.88
C SER A 142 9.01 -30.54 -35.76
N ILE A 143 10.17 -30.77 -35.13
CA ILE A 143 11.41 -31.17 -35.80
C ILE A 143 11.95 -32.40 -35.07
N GLY A 144 11.70 -33.59 -35.62
CA GLY A 144 11.97 -34.86 -34.94
C GLY A 144 11.19 -34.96 -33.62
N ASN A 145 11.89 -35.10 -32.50
CA ASN A 145 11.31 -35.19 -31.15
C ASN A 145 11.18 -33.82 -30.44
N LEU A 146 11.52 -32.72 -31.11
CA LEU A 146 11.35 -31.36 -30.57
C LEU A 146 9.99 -30.80 -31.00
N SER A 147 9.22 -30.26 -30.03
CA SER A 147 7.97 -29.54 -30.27
C SER A 147 8.13 -28.09 -29.81
N LEU A 148 8.00 -27.14 -30.74
CA LEU A 148 8.10 -25.72 -30.46
C LEU A 148 6.70 -25.09 -30.51
N THR A 149 6.28 -24.48 -29.40
CA THR A 149 5.07 -23.67 -29.34
C THR A 149 5.40 -22.27 -29.84
N LEU A 150 4.79 -21.89 -30.96
CA LEU A 150 4.91 -20.54 -31.51
C LEU A 150 3.88 -19.63 -30.84
N PHE A 151 4.26 -18.38 -30.62
CA PHE A 151 3.41 -17.37 -30.01
C PHE A 151 3.18 -16.23 -31.01
N GLY A 152 1.90 -15.95 -31.28
CA GLY A 152 1.47 -14.84 -32.13
C GLY A 152 0.74 -13.77 -31.33
N PRO A 153 0.41 -12.62 -31.95
CA PRO A 153 -0.42 -11.58 -31.33
C PRO A 153 -1.68 -12.14 -30.68
N ALA A 154 -1.93 -11.81 -29.42
CA ALA A 154 -3.22 -12.11 -28.81
C ALA A 154 -4.34 -11.31 -29.50
N PRO A 155 -5.56 -11.86 -29.60
CA PRO A 155 -6.69 -11.14 -30.16
C PRO A 155 -6.97 -9.81 -29.45
N SER A 156 -7.51 -8.85 -30.20
CA SER A 156 -8.07 -7.64 -29.60
C SER A 156 -9.17 -8.03 -28.61
N GLY A 157 -9.26 -7.32 -27.48
CA GLY A 157 -10.22 -7.62 -26.43
C GLY A 157 -9.72 -8.60 -25.36
N THR A 158 -8.55 -9.24 -25.54
CA THR A 158 -7.94 -10.03 -24.46
C THR A 158 -7.75 -9.17 -23.22
N THR A 159 -8.27 -9.64 -22.10
CA THR A 159 -8.20 -8.91 -20.83
C THR A 159 -6.97 -9.36 -20.05
N VAL A 160 -6.28 -8.42 -19.40
CA VAL A 160 -5.09 -8.68 -18.60
C VAL A 160 -5.29 -8.08 -17.21
N ASN A 161 -5.01 -8.87 -16.18
CA ASN A 161 -4.96 -8.39 -14.80
C ASN A 161 -3.50 -8.17 -14.44
N CYS A 162 -3.17 -6.96 -14.00
CA CYS A 162 -1.81 -6.55 -13.68
C CYS A 162 -1.71 -6.02 -12.26
N GLN A 163 -0.52 -6.21 -11.69
CA GLN A 163 -0.08 -5.55 -10.48
C GLN A 163 1.32 -4.97 -10.67
N ALA A 164 1.58 -3.84 -10.03
CA ALA A 164 2.87 -3.19 -9.96
C ALA A 164 3.19 -2.93 -8.50
N ALA A 165 4.39 -3.24 -8.06
CA ALA A 165 4.83 -3.08 -6.67
C ALA A 165 6.25 -2.51 -6.60
N LYS A 166 6.60 -1.86 -5.50
CA LYS A 166 8.01 -1.50 -5.23
C LYS A 166 8.83 -2.79 -5.04
N PRO A 167 10.06 -2.91 -5.57
CA PRO A 167 10.84 -4.16 -5.53
C PRO A 167 11.13 -4.74 -4.14
N THR A 168 11.04 -3.95 -3.07
CA THR A 168 11.43 -4.33 -1.70
C THR A 168 10.23 -4.63 -0.80
N GLN A 169 9.06 -4.94 -1.36
CA GLN A 169 7.87 -5.35 -0.61
C GLN A 169 7.78 -6.85 -0.41
#